data_AF-A0A5J5HQ94-F1
#
_entry.id   AF-A0A5J5HQ94-F1
#
_cell.length_a   1.000
_cell.length_b   1.000
_cell.length_c   1.000
_cell.angle_alpha   90.00
_cell.angle_beta   90.00
_cell.angle_gamma   90.00
#
_symmetry.space_group_name_H-M   'P 1'
#
loop_
_entity.id
_entity.type
_entity.pdbx_description
1 polymer ?
#
loop_
_entity_poly.entity_id
_entity_poly.type
_entity_poly.pdbx_seq_one_letter_code
_entity_poly.pdbx_strand_id
1 'polypeptide(L)'
;MREAFHVIDRVIERLPTHLTKDEVESYRQLARKGIFQCPFCHAEVVIKYGEVKEIHFSHKHSEACAESIAADKAEKKYKKQIERETSQHKTLIDIFMDELKMTSKMNSSMSVDYGYKAKTDLKYYPDIWLKLDKNEVALSIVTNVNPASDQTLAKEMKKRHIYFLEQGMHPVWFIENKEIAIEKEKHAIVLWEAEDSIALYTTEDRKWENMLNLTAKDLSFFHLYDYLPSMTELNIEVRSLYYIRSNDNGISVLIHRFVKDRDTKPCRAFILGEGYDIPFSKALALNNGRLNLSDSYIEAHNREQFIEKHQNLISQKAEEEKVRQEYEEQLRKEREKQKDLLREQMVEERKKQHEANNRKKEMNYNDLKILLKQRIHLTQQEQIELWSTYMLPKIGAKNAQKVWDIVEKNNIHSFAELRKFL
;
A
#
# COMPACT_ATOMS: atom_id res chain seq x y z
N MET A 1 16.87 -43.05 -16.94
CA MET A 1 17.56 -41.82 -17.35
C MET A 1 17.14 -41.37 -18.74
N ARG A 2 17.02 -40.05 -18.97
CA ARG A 2 16.66 -39.49 -20.28
C ARG A 2 17.84 -39.13 -21.17
N GLU A 3 19.04 -39.23 -20.63
CA GLU A 3 20.30 -38.86 -21.28
C GLU A 3 21.26 -40.05 -21.33
N ALA A 4 22.03 -40.14 -22.41
CA ALA A 4 23.10 -41.12 -22.60
C ALA A 4 24.29 -40.45 -23.29
N PHE A 5 25.48 -41.00 -23.10
CA PHE A 5 26.67 -40.60 -23.84
C PHE A 5 26.67 -41.27 -25.21
N HIS A 6 26.69 -40.47 -26.28
CA HIS A 6 26.80 -40.94 -27.65
C HIS A 6 28.27 -41.18 -27.99
N VAL A 7 28.64 -42.44 -28.23
CA VAL A 7 30.06 -42.89 -28.29
C VAL A 7 30.83 -42.25 -29.44
N ILE A 8 30.19 -42.08 -30.61
CA ILE A 8 30.86 -41.54 -31.82
C ILE A 8 31.04 -40.03 -31.69
N ASP A 9 29.93 -39.31 -31.56
CA ASP A 9 29.92 -37.84 -31.47
C ASP A 9 30.48 -37.29 -30.15
N ARG A 10 30.68 -38.14 -29.13
CA ARG A 10 31.20 -37.78 -27.80
C ARG A 10 30.39 -36.68 -27.11
N VAL A 11 29.08 -36.68 -27.30
CA VAL A 11 28.14 -35.74 -26.69
C VAL A 11 27.13 -36.46 -25.81
N ILE A 12 26.53 -35.73 -24.86
CA ILE A 12 25.37 -36.22 -24.10
C ILE A 12 24.13 -36.02 -24.97
N GLU A 13 23.50 -37.11 -25.37
CA GLU A 13 22.26 -37.10 -26.14
C GLU A 13 21.05 -37.30 -25.23
N ARG A 14 20.01 -36.50 -25.45
CA ARG A 14 18.74 -36.57 -24.72
C ARG A 14 17.64 -37.04 -25.64
N LEU A 15 16.86 -38.04 -25.19
CA LEU A 15 15.72 -38.52 -25.97
C LEU A 15 14.60 -37.47 -26.05
N PRO A 16 14.05 -37.20 -27.26
CA PRO A 16 12.87 -36.36 -27.44
C PRO A 16 11.68 -36.83 -26.59
N THR A 17 10.81 -35.89 -26.19
CA THR A 17 9.61 -36.18 -25.39
C THR A 17 8.54 -36.94 -26.18
N HIS A 18 8.49 -36.71 -27.49
CA HIS A 18 7.54 -37.35 -28.39
C HIS A 18 8.33 -37.98 -29.52
N LEU A 19 8.26 -39.31 -29.63
CA LEU A 19 8.83 -40.09 -30.70
C LEU A 19 7.75 -41.01 -31.25
N THR A 20 7.72 -41.14 -32.57
CA THR A 20 6.93 -42.15 -33.28
C THR A 20 7.50 -43.55 -33.00
N LYS A 21 6.69 -44.60 -33.21
CA LYS A 21 7.14 -45.99 -32.99
C LYS A 21 8.39 -46.34 -33.82
N ASP A 22 8.47 -45.83 -35.04
CA ASP A 22 9.59 -46.08 -35.94
C ASP A 22 10.88 -45.40 -35.46
N GLU A 23 10.78 -44.17 -34.94
CA GLU A 23 11.91 -43.48 -34.33
C GLU A 23 12.38 -44.20 -33.06
N VAL A 24 11.46 -44.68 -32.22
CA VAL A 24 11.82 -45.49 -31.04
C VAL A 24 12.59 -46.75 -31.45
N GLU A 25 12.17 -47.44 -32.52
CA GLU A 25 12.86 -48.64 -32.98
C GLU A 25 14.22 -48.31 -33.60
N SER A 26 14.34 -47.20 -34.34
CA SER A 26 15.62 -46.68 -34.82
C SER A 26 16.59 -46.45 -33.65
N TYR A 27 16.14 -45.72 -32.63
CA TYR A 27 16.88 -45.48 -31.40
C TYR A 27 17.29 -46.78 -30.70
N ARG A 28 16.40 -47.78 -30.62
CA ARG A 28 16.74 -49.11 -30.06
C ARG A 28 17.81 -49.83 -30.88
N GLN A 29 17.76 -49.75 -32.20
CA GLN A 29 18.78 -50.35 -33.07
C GLN A 29 20.14 -49.68 -32.86
N LEU A 30 20.17 -48.34 -32.74
CA LEU A 30 21.40 -47.60 -32.40
C LEU A 30 21.95 -48.05 -31.04
N ALA A 31 21.10 -48.14 -30.01
CA ALA A 31 21.49 -48.61 -28.69
C ALA A 31 22.05 -50.05 -28.72
N ARG A 32 21.42 -50.97 -29.47
CA ARG A 32 21.90 -52.35 -29.66
C ARG A 32 23.26 -52.43 -30.36
N LYS A 33 23.61 -51.44 -31.18
CA LYS A 33 24.91 -51.31 -31.84
C LYS A 33 25.97 -50.68 -30.93
N GLY A 34 25.67 -50.42 -29.66
CA GLY A 34 26.61 -49.85 -28.70
C GLY A 34 26.84 -48.34 -28.85
N ILE A 35 25.98 -47.64 -29.61
CA ILE A 35 26.10 -46.19 -29.82
C ILE A 35 25.89 -45.39 -28.53
N PHE A 36 25.10 -45.92 -27.60
CA PHE A 36 24.73 -45.24 -26.37
C PHE A 36 25.31 -45.93 -25.14
N GLN A 37 25.95 -45.13 -24.30
CA GLN A 37 26.50 -45.55 -23.02
C GLN A 37 25.94 -44.73 -21.86
N CYS A 38 25.97 -45.28 -20.66
CA CYS A 38 25.73 -44.54 -19.44
C CYS A 38 26.80 -43.43 -19.32
N PRO A 39 26.43 -42.16 -19.14
CA PRO A 39 27.37 -41.05 -18.99
C PRO A 39 28.15 -41.10 -17.66
N PHE A 40 27.80 -42.02 -16.75
CA PHE A 40 28.45 -42.15 -15.44
C PHE A 40 29.40 -43.36 -15.38
N CYS A 41 28.94 -44.56 -15.75
CA CYS A 41 29.74 -45.78 -15.69
C CYS A 41 30.20 -46.31 -17.05
N HIS A 42 29.84 -45.62 -18.15
CA HIS A 42 30.13 -46.01 -19.53
C HIS A 42 29.59 -47.39 -19.97
N ALA A 43 28.76 -48.04 -19.14
CA ALA A 43 28.09 -49.29 -19.52
C ALA A 43 27.09 -49.06 -20.66
N GLU A 44 26.91 -50.05 -21.53
CA GLU A 44 25.92 -49.99 -22.60
C GLU A 44 24.50 -49.83 -22.04
N VAL A 45 23.74 -48.91 -22.62
CA VAL A 45 22.34 -48.69 -22.24
C VAL A 45 21.39 -49.16 -23.33
N VAL A 46 20.20 -49.59 -22.91
CA VAL A 46 19.09 -49.98 -23.78
C VAL A 46 17.98 -48.96 -23.69
N ILE A 47 17.15 -48.89 -24.73
CA ILE A 47 16.01 -47.98 -24.78
C ILE A 47 14.74 -48.74 -24.41
N LYS A 48 14.10 -48.28 -23.34
CA LYS A 48 12.81 -48.80 -22.87
C LYS A 48 11.70 -47.82 -23.25
N TYR A 49 10.61 -48.38 -23.74
CA TYR A 49 9.39 -47.68 -24.14
C TYR A 49 8.20 -48.55 -23.74
N GLY A 50 7.18 -47.96 -23.13
CA GLY A 50 5.94 -48.65 -22.78
C GLY A 50 4.75 -47.73 -22.96
N GLU A 51 3.55 -48.29 -23.12
CA GLU A 51 2.33 -47.51 -23.41
C GLU A 51 1.99 -46.46 -22.33
N VAL A 52 2.44 -46.67 -21.09
CA VAL A 52 2.24 -45.77 -19.93
C VAL A 52 3.53 -45.04 -19.52
N LYS A 53 4.70 -45.48 -19.98
CA LYS A 53 6.01 -44.96 -19.52
C LYS A 53 6.70 -44.17 -20.61
N GLU A 54 7.15 -42.96 -20.27
CA GLU A 54 8.04 -42.15 -21.12
C GLU A 54 9.24 -42.97 -21.62
N ILE A 55 9.66 -42.72 -22.86
CA ILE A 55 10.87 -43.32 -23.43
C ILE A 55 12.10 -42.92 -22.62
N HIS A 56 12.97 -43.88 -22.30
CA HIS A 56 14.17 -43.63 -21.52
C HIS A 56 15.28 -44.63 -21.81
N PHE A 57 16.51 -44.18 -21.59
CA PHE A 57 17.67 -45.06 -21.48
C PHE A 57 17.62 -45.81 -20.13
N SER A 58 18.04 -47.06 -20.17
CA SER A 58 18.10 -47.96 -19.03
C SER A 58 19.36 -48.80 -19.15
N HIS A 59 20.03 -49.08 -18.04
CA HIS A 59 20.99 -50.17 -18.00
C HIS A 59 20.30 -51.49 -18.36
N LYS A 60 21.09 -52.49 -18.76
CA LYS A 60 20.61 -53.88 -18.87
C LYS A 60 20.19 -54.37 -17.47
N HIS A 61 19.43 -55.45 -17.42
CA HIS A 61 18.73 -55.90 -16.22
C HIS A 61 19.70 -56.00 -15.02
N SER A 62 19.40 -55.26 -13.94
CA SER A 62 20.18 -55.23 -12.69
C SER A 62 21.61 -54.66 -12.79
N GLU A 63 21.97 -53.97 -13.87
CA GLU A 63 23.29 -53.34 -14.06
C GLU A 63 23.29 -51.83 -13.81
N ALA A 64 22.22 -51.28 -13.22
CA ALA A 64 22.14 -49.84 -12.98
C ALA A 64 23.20 -49.40 -11.97
N CYS A 65 24.10 -48.51 -12.39
CA CYS A 65 25.11 -47.95 -11.48
C CYS A 65 24.47 -47.01 -10.45
N ALA A 66 25.15 -46.84 -9.32
CA ALA A 66 24.66 -46.05 -8.20
C ALA A 66 24.41 -44.58 -8.60
N GLU A 67 25.28 -44.02 -9.43
CA GLU A 67 25.22 -42.64 -9.93
C GLU A 67 23.98 -42.42 -10.81
N SER A 68 23.69 -43.36 -11.72
CA SER A 68 22.51 -43.31 -12.59
C SER A 68 21.22 -43.40 -11.78
N ILE A 69 21.20 -44.28 -10.76
CA ILE A 69 20.05 -44.39 -9.85
C ILE A 69 19.85 -43.09 -9.07
N ALA A 70 20.93 -42.47 -8.58
CA ALA A 70 20.88 -41.21 -7.86
C ALA A 70 20.38 -40.07 -8.76
N ALA A 71 20.90 -39.94 -9.98
CA ALA A 71 20.45 -38.94 -10.95
C ALA A 71 18.96 -39.10 -11.33
N ASP A 72 18.50 -40.33 -11.58
CA ASP A 72 17.09 -40.61 -11.88
C ASP A 72 16.17 -40.27 -10.69
N LYS A 73 16.61 -40.55 -9.45
CA LYS A 73 15.87 -40.19 -8.23
C LYS A 73 15.80 -38.67 -8.07
N ALA A 74 16.91 -37.97 -8.31
CA ALA A 74 16.99 -36.51 -8.22
C ALA A 74 16.06 -35.84 -9.24
N GLU A 75 16.09 -36.25 -10.50
CA GLU A 75 15.20 -35.70 -11.54
C GLU A 75 13.72 -35.92 -11.20
N LYS A 76 13.34 -37.13 -10.78
CA LYS A 76 11.95 -37.44 -10.39
C LYS A 76 11.48 -36.60 -9.20
N LYS A 77 12.35 -36.40 -8.23
CA LYS A 77 12.06 -35.63 -7.04
C LYS A 77 11.92 -34.14 -7.35
N TYR A 78 12.78 -33.61 -8.22
CA TYR A 78 12.66 -32.26 -8.76
C TYR A 78 11.35 -32.08 -9.53
N LYS A 79 10.98 -33.01 -10.42
CA LYS A 79 9.69 -32.96 -11.16
C LYS A 79 8.48 -32.85 -10.23
N LYS A 80 8.46 -33.63 -9.13
CA LYS A 80 7.42 -33.52 -8.11
C LYS A 80 7.42 -32.16 -7.40
N GLN A 81 8.61 -31.61 -7.14
CA GLN A 81 8.75 -30.31 -6.49
C GLN A 81 8.15 -29.17 -7.34
N ILE A 82 8.24 -29.26 -8.67
CA ILE A 82 7.77 -28.23 -9.60
C ILE A 82 6.40 -28.56 -10.23
N GLU A 83 5.71 -29.62 -9.79
CA GLU A 83 4.46 -30.09 -10.41
C GLU A 83 3.33 -29.05 -10.36
N ARG A 84 3.34 -28.18 -9.35
CA ARG A 84 2.37 -27.08 -9.20
C ARG A 84 2.64 -25.87 -10.10
N GLU A 85 3.83 -25.79 -10.69
CA GLU A 85 4.26 -24.66 -11.49
C GLU A 85 3.52 -24.66 -12.83
N THR A 86 3.37 -23.47 -13.43
CA THR A 86 2.74 -23.34 -14.75
C THR A 86 3.65 -23.91 -15.86
N SER A 87 3.08 -24.10 -17.05
CA SER A 87 3.86 -24.44 -18.24
C SER A 87 4.96 -23.42 -18.58
N GLN A 88 4.76 -22.15 -18.19
CA GLN A 88 5.75 -21.08 -18.40
C GLN A 88 7.00 -21.24 -17.53
N HIS A 89 6.92 -21.96 -16.40
CA HIS A 89 8.06 -22.20 -15.52
C HIS A 89 9.24 -22.84 -16.26
N LYS A 90 8.97 -23.87 -17.06
CA LYS A 90 10.01 -24.53 -17.86
C LYS A 90 10.64 -23.56 -18.87
N THR A 91 9.81 -22.80 -19.58
CA THR A 91 10.27 -21.79 -20.55
C THR A 91 11.17 -20.76 -19.87
N LEU A 92 10.78 -20.26 -18.70
CA LEU A 92 11.57 -19.31 -17.93
C LEU A 92 12.91 -19.93 -17.51
N ILE A 93 12.91 -21.15 -16.96
CA ILE A 93 14.17 -21.84 -16.62
C ILE A 93 15.09 -21.97 -17.82
N ASP A 94 14.56 -22.39 -18.98
CA ASP A 94 15.37 -22.57 -20.18
C ASP A 94 15.98 -21.24 -20.64
N ILE A 95 15.24 -20.12 -20.55
CA ILE A 95 15.73 -18.77 -20.82
C ILE A 95 16.85 -18.36 -19.84
N PHE A 96 16.66 -18.57 -18.53
CA PHE A 96 17.70 -18.32 -17.52
C PHE A 96 18.95 -19.15 -17.81
N MET A 97 18.77 -20.44 -18.12
CA MET A 97 19.87 -21.37 -18.40
C MET A 97 20.67 -20.94 -19.63
N ASP A 98 20.02 -20.50 -20.70
CA ASP A 98 20.69 -20.04 -21.91
C ASP A 98 21.50 -18.76 -21.65
N GLU A 99 20.92 -17.78 -20.95
CA GLU A 99 21.60 -16.53 -20.61
C GLU A 99 22.79 -16.75 -19.66
N LEU A 100 22.60 -17.55 -18.61
CA LEU A 100 23.66 -17.88 -17.66
C LEU A 100 24.76 -18.72 -18.31
N LYS A 101 24.42 -19.66 -19.21
CA LYS A 101 25.42 -20.41 -19.99
C LYS A 101 26.22 -19.49 -20.90
N MET A 102 25.57 -18.52 -21.54
CA MET A 102 26.27 -17.51 -22.33
C MET A 102 27.25 -16.70 -21.47
N THR A 103 26.81 -16.26 -20.30
CA THR A 103 27.65 -15.53 -19.33
C THR A 103 28.80 -16.39 -18.81
N SER A 104 28.58 -17.69 -18.60
CA SER A 104 29.62 -18.62 -18.16
C SER A 104 30.72 -18.87 -19.20
N LYS A 105 30.38 -18.82 -20.50
CA LYS A 105 31.39 -18.90 -21.57
C LYS A 105 32.35 -17.71 -21.55
N MET A 106 31.87 -16.55 -21.09
CA MET A 106 32.67 -15.33 -20.95
C MET A 106 33.43 -15.28 -19.62
N ASN A 107 33.05 -16.09 -18.63
CA ASN A 107 33.58 -16.07 -17.28
C ASN A 107 33.92 -17.49 -16.80
N SER A 108 35.19 -17.89 -16.90
CA SER A 108 35.64 -19.25 -16.55
C SER A 108 35.47 -19.62 -15.07
N SER A 109 35.27 -18.65 -14.19
CA SER A 109 34.96 -18.85 -12.77
C SER A 109 33.51 -19.26 -12.49
N MET A 110 32.65 -19.24 -13.51
CA MET A 110 31.23 -19.52 -13.43
C MET A 110 30.90 -20.90 -13.98
N SER A 111 30.21 -21.73 -13.18
CA SER A 111 29.60 -22.96 -13.69
C SER A 111 28.10 -22.98 -13.44
N VAL A 112 27.34 -23.38 -14.45
CA VAL A 112 25.87 -23.35 -14.46
C VAL A 112 25.36 -24.73 -14.81
N ASP A 113 24.47 -25.26 -13.99
CA ASP A 113 23.73 -26.48 -14.31
C ASP A 113 22.36 -26.47 -13.62
N TYR A 114 21.48 -27.39 -14.00
CA TYR A 114 20.25 -27.63 -13.26
C TYR A 114 20.56 -28.17 -11.87
N GLY A 115 19.81 -27.74 -10.84
CA GLY A 115 20.12 -28.11 -9.46
C GLY A 115 20.15 -29.62 -9.20
N TYR A 116 19.22 -30.37 -9.80
CA TYR A 116 19.16 -31.82 -9.67
C TYR A 116 20.28 -32.58 -10.41
N LYS A 117 20.95 -31.93 -11.37
CA LYS A 117 22.12 -32.49 -12.06
C LYS A 117 23.42 -32.19 -11.31
N ALA A 118 23.57 -30.95 -10.85
CA ALA A 118 24.76 -30.51 -10.14
C ALA A 118 24.97 -31.26 -8.81
N LYS A 119 23.89 -31.45 -8.03
CA LYS A 119 23.93 -32.07 -6.70
C LYS A 119 22.77 -33.03 -6.54
N THR A 120 23.01 -34.31 -6.78
CA THR A 120 21.97 -35.36 -6.83
C THR A 120 21.42 -35.74 -5.44
N ASP A 121 22.16 -35.46 -4.38
CA ASP A 121 21.91 -35.84 -3.00
C ASP A 121 21.04 -34.84 -2.19
N LEU A 122 20.63 -33.73 -2.81
CA LEU A 122 19.87 -32.70 -2.09
C LEU A 122 18.46 -33.16 -1.66
N LYS A 123 18.02 -32.64 -0.51
CA LYS A 123 16.64 -32.76 -0.04
C LYS A 123 15.67 -31.94 -0.90
N TYR A 124 16.05 -30.72 -1.25
CA TYR A 124 15.32 -29.83 -2.15
C TYR A 124 16.28 -29.36 -3.23
N TYR A 125 15.81 -29.21 -4.46
CA TYR A 125 16.67 -28.79 -5.57
C TYR A 125 16.34 -27.36 -5.99
N PRO A 126 17.32 -26.48 -6.20
CA PRO A 126 17.07 -25.26 -6.94
C PRO A 126 16.73 -25.59 -8.40
N ASP A 127 16.03 -24.70 -9.08
CA ASP A 127 15.80 -24.86 -10.52
C ASP A 127 17.13 -24.78 -11.28
N ILE A 128 17.98 -23.82 -10.88
CA ILE A 128 19.31 -23.62 -11.42
C ILE A 128 20.31 -23.51 -10.28
N TRP A 129 21.39 -24.28 -10.38
CA TRP A 129 22.56 -24.18 -9.52
C TRP A 129 23.66 -23.42 -10.24
N LEU A 130 24.19 -22.43 -9.55
CA LEU A 130 25.23 -21.55 -10.06
C LEU A 130 26.40 -21.55 -9.08
N LYS A 131 27.61 -21.84 -9.58
CA LYS A 131 28.85 -21.70 -8.80
C LYS A 131 29.64 -20.52 -9.34
N LEU A 132 29.98 -19.60 -8.44
CA LEU A 132 30.77 -18.41 -8.67
C LEU A 132 32.01 -18.47 -7.79
N ASP A 133 33.13 -18.93 -8.34
CA ASP A 133 34.35 -19.23 -7.59
C ASP A 133 34.11 -20.18 -6.41
N LYS A 134 34.07 -19.62 -5.18
CA LYS A 134 33.84 -20.35 -3.93
C LYS A 134 32.39 -20.26 -3.45
N ASN A 135 31.57 -19.41 -4.06
CA ASN A 135 30.19 -19.20 -3.67
C ASN A 135 29.26 -20.05 -4.52
N GLU A 136 28.19 -20.55 -3.93
CA GLU A 136 27.13 -21.22 -4.65
C GLU A 136 25.83 -20.42 -4.50
N VAL A 137 25.06 -20.36 -5.59
CA VAL A 137 23.79 -19.64 -5.66
C VAL A 137 22.71 -20.64 -6.10
N ALA A 138 21.63 -20.68 -5.34
CA ALA A 138 20.46 -21.49 -5.59
C ALA A 138 19.37 -20.59 -6.20
N LEU A 139 19.24 -20.61 -7.52
CA LEU A 139 18.21 -19.84 -8.22
C LEU A 139 16.92 -20.66 -8.28
N SER A 140 15.81 -20.05 -7.89
CA SER A 140 14.48 -20.66 -7.99
C SER A 140 13.48 -19.68 -8.60
N ILE A 141 12.65 -20.18 -9.50
CA ILE A 141 11.58 -19.44 -10.16
C ILE A 141 10.26 -19.92 -9.58
N VAL A 142 9.34 -18.99 -9.38
CA VAL A 142 8.05 -19.25 -8.76
C VAL A 142 6.99 -18.73 -9.69
N THR A 143 6.12 -19.63 -10.11
CA THR A 143 4.94 -19.33 -10.91
C THR A 143 3.69 -19.77 -10.15
N ASN A 144 2.52 -19.39 -10.65
CA ASN A 144 1.23 -19.83 -10.09
C ASN A 144 1.01 -19.46 -8.60
N VAL A 145 1.45 -18.26 -8.18
CA VAL A 145 1.12 -17.75 -6.84
C VAL A 145 -0.36 -17.38 -6.84
N ASN A 146 -1.16 -18.01 -5.98
CA ASN A 146 -2.61 -17.80 -5.90
C ASN A 146 -3.13 -17.94 -4.46
N PRO A 147 -4.28 -17.32 -4.13
CA PRO A 147 -4.79 -17.33 -2.76
C PRO A 147 -5.10 -18.71 -2.19
N ALA A 148 -5.50 -19.67 -3.02
CA ALA A 148 -5.93 -21.00 -2.57
C ALA A 148 -4.77 -21.85 -2.03
N SER A 149 -3.55 -21.65 -2.55
CA SER A 149 -2.37 -22.44 -2.21
C SER A 149 -1.27 -21.67 -1.48
N ASP A 150 -1.42 -20.34 -1.34
CA ASP A 150 -0.42 -19.42 -0.80
C ASP A 150 0.19 -19.87 0.53
N GLN A 151 -0.62 -20.29 1.52
CA GLN A 151 -0.09 -20.66 2.83
C GLN A 151 0.79 -21.92 2.79
N THR A 152 0.39 -22.91 2.00
CA THR A 152 1.19 -24.15 1.83
C THR A 152 2.46 -23.82 1.06
N LEU A 153 2.34 -23.02 0.00
CA LEU A 153 3.45 -22.54 -0.80
C LEU A 153 4.49 -21.77 0.05
N ALA A 154 4.06 -20.79 0.84
CA ALA A 154 4.92 -20.02 1.72
C ALA A 154 5.72 -20.91 2.70
N LYS A 155 5.05 -21.91 3.30
CA LYS A 155 5.71 -22.88 4.19
C LYS A 155 6.76 -23.72 3.46
N GLU A 156 6.48 -24.15 2.23
CA GLU A 156 7.42 -24.91 1.42
C GLU A 156 8.62 -24.06 0.99
N MET A 157 8.37 -22.82 0.55
CA MET A 157 9.41 -21.88 0.14
C MET A 157 10.33 -21.53 1.30
N LYS A 158 9.77 -21.24 2.48
CA LYS A 158 10.56 -20.98 3.69
C LYS A 158 11.45 -22.17 4.05
N LYS A 159 10.92 -23.40 3.98
CA LYS A 159 11.71 -24.63 4.19
C LYS A 159 12.84 -24.77 3.17
N ARG A 160 12.56 -24.52 1.88
CA ARG A 160 13.56 -24.58 0.80
C ARG A 160 14.63 -23.51 1.00
N HIS A 161 14.24 -22.28 1.31
CA HIS A 161 15.13 -21.16 1.55
C HIS A 161 16.12 -21.46 2.68
N ILE A 162 15.61 -21.88 3.85
CA ILE A 162 16.44 -22.28 4.99
C ILE A 162 17.37 -23.44 4.61
N TYR A 163 16.83 -24.47 3.95
CA TYR A 163 17.63 -25.61 3.51
C TYR A 163 18.79 -25.20 2.58
N PHE A 164 18.56 -24.29 1.63
CA PHE A 164 19.63 -23.84 0.75
C PHE A 164 20.74 -23.11 1.51
N LEU A 165 20.39 -22.27 2.49
CA LEU A 165 21.36 -21.62 3.37
C LEU A 165 22.16 -22.65 4.18
N GLU A 166 21.49 -23.68 4.73
CA GLU A 166 22.14 -24.78 5.46
C GLU A 166 23.12 -25.58 4.59
N GLN A 167 22.84 -25.69 3.29
CA GLN A 167 23.74 -26.32 2.31
C GLN A 167 24.84 -25.38 1.79
N GLY A 168 24.97 -24.16 2.35
CA GLY A 168 25.97 -23.19 1.95
C GLY A 168 25.69 -22.49 0.62
N MET A 169 24.45 -22.55 0.11
CA MET A 169 24.02 -21.87 -1.10
C MET A 169 23.29 -20.57 -0.76
N HIS A 170 23.54 -19.51 -1.53
CA HIS A 170 22.77 -18.27 -1.44
C HIS A 170 21.47 -18.39 -2.25
N PRO A 171 20.28 -18.39 -1.62
CA PRO A 171 19.03 -18.51 -2.33
C PRO A 171 18.65 -17.19 -3.00
N VAL A 172 18.29 -17.27 -4.28
CA VAL A 172 17.77 -16.13 -5.06
C VAL A 172 16.47 -16.59 -5.70
N TRP A 173 15.41 -15.82 -5.46
CA TRP A 173 14.07 -16.16 -5.91
C TRP A 173 13.59 -15.15 -6.94
N PHE A 174 12.98 -15.66 -8.00
CA PHE A 174 12.30 -14.88 -9.02
C PHE A 174 10.83 -15.27 -9.08
N ILE A 175 9.96 -14.27 -9.29
CA ILE A 175 8.51 -14.46 -9.25
C ILE A 175 7.96 -14.06 -10.61
N GLU A 176 7.12 -14.90 -11.21
CA GLU A 176 6.42 -14.52 -12.43
C GLU A 176 5.44 -13.36 -12.14
N ASN A 177 5.58 -12.26 -12.87
CA ASN A 177 4.74 -11.08 -12.69
C ASN A 177 3.33 -11.31 -13.24
N LYS A 178 2.41 -11.82 -12.41
CA LYS A 178 0.99 -11.96 -12.78
C LYS A 178 0.03 -11.10 -11.99
N GLU A 179 0.33 -10.72 -10.75
CA GLU A 179 -0.62 -10.00 -9.90
C GLU A 179 0.07 -9.10 -8.85
N ILE A 180 1.02 -8.25 -9.26
CA ILE A 180 1.58 -7.24 -8.34
C ILE A 180 0.46 -6.29 -7.89
N ALA A 181 0.23 -6.21 -6.58
CA ALA A 181 -0.82 -5.37 -5.99
C ALA A 181 -0.19 -4.18 -5.24
N ILE A 182 -0.25 -2.99 -5.85
CA ILE A 182 0.29 -1.75 -5.27
C ILE A 182 -0.85 -0.75 -5.02
N GLU A 183 -1.01 -0.31 -3.77
CA GLU A 183 -1.84 0.83 -3.39
C GLU A 183 -1.01 2.11 -3.51
N LYS A 184 -0.97 2.70 -4.71
CA LYS A 184 -0.12 3.89 -4.99
C LYS A 184 -0.39 5.07 -4.06
N GLU A 185 -1.65 5.31 -3.73
CA GLU A 185 -2.08 6.42 -2.88
C GLU A 185 -1.61 6.29 -1.42
N LYS A 186 -1.35 5.06 -0.97
CA LYS A 186 -0.94 4.77 0.41
C LYS A 186 0.50 4.28 0.49
N HIS A 187 1.25 4.37 -0.61
CA HIS A 187 2.61 3.84 -0.74
C HIS A 187 2.75 2.44 -0.17
N ALA A 188 1.80 1.55 -0.51
CA ALA A 188 1.80 0.19 0.02
C ALA A 188 1.88 -0.84 -1.11
N ILE A 189 2.60 -1.92 -0.83
CA ILE A 189 2.53 -3.15 -1.61
C ILE A 189 1.81 -4.21 -0.77
N VAL A 190 0.86 -4.91 -1.39
CA VAL A 190 0.15 -6.03 -0.78
C VAL A 190 0.74 -7.30 -1.36
N LEU A 191 1.21 -8.16 -0.47
CA LEU A 191 1.99 -9.35 -0.81
C LEU A 191 1.20 -10.61 -0.47
N TRP A 192 1.44 -11.65 -1.26
CA TRP A 192 1.18 -13.02 -0.84
C TRP A 192 2.15 -13.43 0.29
N GLU A 193 1.74 -14.35 1.16
CA GLU A 193 2.64 -14.88 2.21
C GLU A 193 3.86 -15.55 1.57
N ALA A 194 3.66 -16.18 0.42
CA ALA A 194 4.72 -16.74 -0.41
C ALA A 194 5.75 -15.68 -0.80
N GLU A 195 5.32 -14.51 -1.28
CA GLU A 195 6.21 -13.41 -1.71
C GLU A 195 7.01 -12.85 -0.54
N ASP A 196 6.35 -12.54 0.59
CA ASP A 196 7.05 -12.08 1.80
C ASP A 196 8.11 -13.09 2.27
N SER A 197 7.79 -14.39 2.19
CA SER A 197 8.69 -15.46 2.65
C SER A 197 9.98 -15.60 1.84
N ILE A 198 10.01 -15.11 0.59
CA ILE A 198 11.16 -15.20 -0.30
C ILE A 198 11.80 -13.86 -0.63
N ALA A 199 11.31 -12.78 -0.03
CA ALA A 199 11.88 -11.46 -0.21
C ALA A 199 13.35 -11.47 0.28
N LEU A 200 14.25 -10.99 -0.58
CA LEU A 200 15.69 -11.07 -0.35
C LEU A 200 16.17 -9.87 0.45
N TYR A 201 17.29 -10.08 1.14
CA TYR A 201 18.07 -9.01 1.76
C TYR A 201 19.41 -8.90 1.06
N THR A 202 19.68 -7.72 0.52
CA THR A 202 20.82 -7.42 -0.33
C THR A 202 21.61 -6.22 0.21
N THR A 203 22.75 -5.93 -0.40
CA THR A 203 23.58 -4.77 0.00
C THR A 203 22.89 -3.43 -0.26
N GLU A 204 22.01 -3.35 -1.25
CA GLU A 204 21.23 -2.13 -1.51
C GLU A 204 20.11 -1.94 -0.49
N ASP A 205 19.49 -3.03 0.00
CA ASP A 205 18.50 -2.95 1.08
C ASP A 205 19.11 -2.34 2.34
N ARG A 206 20.32 -2.76 2.70
CA ARG A 206 21.08 -2.16 3.82
C ARG A 206 21.33 -0.65 3.63
N LYS A 207 21.59 -0.20 2.40
CA LYS A 207 21.78 1.23 2.11
C LYS A 207 20.46 2.00 2.27
N TRP A 208 19.35 1.41 1.84
CA TRP A 208 18.02 1.96 2.08
C TRP A 208 17.70 2.02 3.57
N GLU A 209 17.94 0.96 4.33
CA GLU A 209 17.77 0.94 5.79
C GLU A 209 18.57 2.06 6.47
N ASN A 210 19.86 2.20 6.13
CA ASN A 210 20.70 3.25 6.70
C ASN A 210 20.15 4.66 6.41
N MET A 211 19.67 4.91 5.19
CA MET A 211 19.08 6.19 4.82
C MET A 211 17.75 6.45 5.55
N LEU A 212 16.89 5.44 5.64
CA LEU A 212 15.60 5.54 6.32
C LEU A 212 15.78 5.70 7.82
N ASN A 213 16.73 5.02 8.46
CA ASN A 213 17.04 5.17 9.88
C ASN A 213 17.50 6.60 10.24
N LEU A 214 18.06 7.35 9.30
CA LEU A 214 18.42 8.76 9.51
C LEU A 214 17.22 9.71 9.33
N THR A 215 16.22 9.28 8.55
CA THR A 215 15.09 10.11 8.12
C THR A 215 13.83 9.87 8.97
N ALA A 216 13.44 8.61 9.14
CA ALA A 216 12.33 8.17 9.97
C ALA A 216 12.78 8.05 11.43
N LYS A 217 12.34 8.98 12.28
CA LYS A 217 12.64 8.97 13.72
C LYS A 217 11.58 8.25 14.54
N ASP A 218 10.34 8.24 14.05
CA ASP A 218 9.18 7.64 14.69
C ASP A 218 8.16 7.21 13.62
N LEU A 219 7.03 6.65 14.06
CA LEU A 219 5.96 6.16 13.18
C LEU A 219 5.23 7.26 12.41
N SER A 220 5.35 8.54 12.82
CA SER A 220 4.74 9.66 12.10
C SER A 220 5.31 9.84 10.69
N PHE A 221 6.52 9.32 10.45
CA PHE A 221 7.11 9.21 9.11
C PHE A 221 6.12 8.60 8.11
N PHE A 222 5.46 7.49 8.47
CA PHE A 222 4.53 6.79 7.58
C PHE A 222 3.25 7.57 7.31
N HIS A 223 2.79 8.37 8.28
CA HIS A 223 1.61 9.22 8.11
C HIS A 223 1.80 10.31 7.06
N LEU A 224 3.04 10.67 6.70
CA LEU A 224 3.33 11.57 5.57
C LEU A 224 2.96 10.96 4.22
N TYR A 225 2.83 9.64 4.14
CA TYR A 225 2.57 8.86 2.94
C TYR A 225 1.19 8.19 2.98
N ASP A 226 0.31 8.62 3.89
CA ASP A 226 -1.00 8.00 4.15
C ASP A 226 -0.90 6.48 4.41
N TYR A 227 0.26 6.05 4.90
CA TYR A 227 0.52 4.69 5.30
C TYR A 227 0.22 4.53 6.79
N LEU A 228 -0.59 3.52 7.12
CA LEU A 228 -0.89 3.15 8.50
C LEU A 228 -0.01 1.96 8.89
N PRO A 229 1.07 2.18 9.67
CA PRO A 229 1.94 1.10 10.09
C PRO A 229 1.24 0.18 11.10
N SER A 230 1.55 -1.11 11.04
CA SER A 230 1.10 -2.10 12.02
C SER A 230 2.08 -2.30 13.18
N MET A 231 3.34 -1.94 12.97
CA MET A 231 4.40 -1.99 13.98
C MET A 231 4.11 -1.03 15.15
N THR A 232 4.40 -1.47 16.37
CA THR A 232 4.25 -0.66 17.61
C THR A 232 5.45 0.26 17.86
N GLU A 233 6.63 -0.20 17.44
CA GLU A 233 7.89 0.53 17.51
C GLU A 233 8.47 0.59 16.10
N LEU A 234 9.24 1.65 15.80
CA LEU A 234 9.85 1.82 14.50
C LEU A 234 10.93 0.76 14.30
N ASN A 235 10.64 -0.22 13.43
CA ASN A 235 11.60 -1.24 12.99
C ASN A 235 11.69 -1.21 11.47
N ILE A 236 12.81 -0.70 10.95
CA ILE A 236 13.02 -0.55 9.51
C ILE A 236 13.79 -1.76 9.02
N GLU A 237 13.06 -2.69 8.39
CA GLU A 237 13.60 -3.85 7.71
C GLU A 237 13.27 -3.75 6.22
N VAL A 238 14.27 -3.45 5.39
CA VAL A 238 14.06 -3.32 3.94
C VAL A 238 14.30 -4.66 3.26
N ARG A 239 13.38 -5.02 2.38
CA ARG A 239 13.43 -6.26 1.61
C ARG A 239 13.17 -5.99 0.13
N SER A 240 13.60 -6.95 -0.68
CA SER A 240 13.52 -6.90 -2.14
C SER A 240 12.75 -8.04 -2.76
N LEU A 241 11.95 -7.72 -3.77
CA LEU A 241 11.29 -8.69 -4.63
C LEU A 241 11.75 -8.52 -6.08
N TYR A 242 11.86 -9.66 -6.76
CA TYR A 242 12.38 -9.78 -8.13
C TYR A 242 11.33 -10.43 -9.01
N TYR A 243 10.63 -9.63 -9.80
CA TYR A 243 9.58 -10.09 -10.67
C TYR A 243 10.07 -10.23 -12.11
N ILE A 244 9.88 -11.40 -12.72
CA ILE A 244 10.14 -11.59 -14.14
C ILE A 244 8.97 -11.02 -14.92
N ARG A 245 9.25 -10.10 -15.83
CA ARG A 245 8.26 -9.46 -16.68
C ARG A 245 8.68 -9.56 -18.14
N SER A 246 7.80 -10.14 -18.94
CA SER A 246 7.90 -10.13 -20.40
C SER A 246 7.14 -8.91 -20.93
N ASN A 247 7.82 -8.07 -21.71
CA ASN A 247 7.26 -6.90 -22.37
C ASN A 247 7.70 -6.87 -23.85
N ASP A 248 7.20 -5.91 -24.62
CA ASP A 248 7.49 -5.82 -26.06
C ASP A 248 8.99 -5.68 -26.38
N ASN A 249 9.75 -5.16 -25.42
CA ASN A 249 11.20 -4.96 -25.52
C ASN A 249 12.03 -6.17 -25.04
N GLY A 250 11.38 -7.26 -24.63
CA GLY A 250 12.02 -8.51 -24.21
C GLY A 250 11.64 -8.95 -22.80
N ILE A 251 12.61 -9.54 -22.10
CA ILE A 251 12.42 -10.00 -20.72
C ILE A 251 13.22 -9.07 -19.80
N SER A 252 12.58 -8.66 -18.72
CA SER A 252 13.15 -7.78 -17.71
C SER A 252 12.87 -8.32 -16.31
N VAL A 253 13.70 -7.91 -15.36
CA VAL A 253 13.46 -8.15 -13.94
C VAL A 253 13.03 -6.82 -13.31
N LEU A 254 11.79 -6.76 -12.85
CA LEU A 254 11.23 -5.66 -12.09
C LEU A 254 11.62 -5.83 -10.61
N ILE A 255 12.28 -4.82 -10.07
CA ILE A 255 12.76 -4.80 -8.69
C ILE A 255 11.87 -3.87 -7.86
N HIS A 256 11.31 -4.39 -6.77
CA HIS A 256 10.62 -3.60 -5.76
C HIS A 256 11.36 -3.65 -4.43
N ARG A 257 11.57 -2.47 -3.84
CA ARG A 257 12.10 -2.28 -2.49
C ARG A 257 10.95 -1.87 -1.57
N PHE A 258 10.85 -2.50 -0.40
CA PHE A 258 9.83 -2.18 0.59
C PHE A 258 10.33 -2.36 2.01
N VAL A 259 9.73 -1.63 2.95
CA VAL A 259 9.89 -1.84 4.39
C VAL A 259 8.84 -2.83 4.85
N LYS A 260 9.29 -3.92 5.46
CA LYS A 260 8.43 -4.94 6.03
C LYS A 260 7.63 -4.37 7.20
N ASP A 261 6.34 -4.69 7.27
CA ASP A 261 5.45 -4.20 8.33
C ASP A 261 4.55 -5.32 8.88
N ARG A 262 3.60 -5.83 8.09
CA ARG A 262 2.70 -6.91 8.54
C ARG A 262 3.22 -8.31 8.20
N ASP A 263 3.46 -9.10 9.25
CA ASP A 263 3.63 -10.56 9.15
C ASP A 263 2.30 -11.34 9.07
N THR A 264 1.17 -10.68 9.35
CA THR A 264 -0.16 -11.31 9.36
C THR A 264 -0.98 -10.91 8.15
N LYS A 265 -1.77 -11.84 7.60
CA LYS A 265 -2.63 -11.58 6.45
C LYS A 265 -3.66 -10.45 6.69
N PRO A 266 -3.88 -9.57 5.70
CA PRO A 266 -3.13 -9.44 4.45
C PRO A 266 -1.72 -8.91 4.70
N CYS A 267 -0.71 -9.54 4.09
CA CYS A 267 0.68 -9.08 4.19
C CYS A 267 0.78 -7.75 3.44
N ARG A 268 1.13 -6.70 4.16
CA ARG A 268 1.20 -5.34 3.65
C ARG A 268 2.52 -4.73 4.08
N ALA A 269 3.17 -4.07 3.16
CA ALA A 269 4.47 -3.45 3.36
C ALA A 269 4.50 -2.04 2.75
N PHE A 270 5.38 -1.19 3.26
CA PHE A 270 5.56 0.17 2.77
C PHE A 270 6.53 0.19 1.59
N ILE A 271 6.08 0.65 0.43
CA ILE A 271 6.88 0.66 -0.80
C ILE A 271 7.79 1.90 -0.87
N LEU A 272 9.06 1.71 -1.22
CA LEU A 272 10.04 2.81 -1.25
C LEU A 272 10.09 3.57 -2.59
N GLY A 273 9.32 3.13 -3.58
CA GLY A 273 9.25 3.75 -4.89
C GLY A 273 8.38 2.93 -5.84
N GLU A 274 8.37 3.29 -7.12
CA GLU A 274 7.57 2.56 -8.13
C GLU A 274 8.22 1.25 -8.60
N GLY A 275 9.40 0.93 -8.07
CA GLY A 275 10.26 -0.11 -8.62
C GLY A 275 10.93 0.33 -9.92
N TYR A 276 11.84 -0.50 -10.42
CA TYR A 276 12.48 -0.26 -11.71
C TYR A 276 12.87 -1.56 -12.37
N ASP A 277 13.01 -1.51 -13.69
CA ASP A 277 13.33 -2.66 -14.50
C ASP A 277 14.81 -2.70 -14.83
N ILE A 278 15.39 -3.89 -14.70
CA ILE A 278 16.69 -4.20 -15.27
C ILE A 278 16.51 -5.20 -16.42
N PRO A 279 17.16 -4.97 -17.58
CA PRO A 279 17.20 -5.96 -18.63
C PRO A 279 17.74 -7.27 -18.10
N PHE A 280 17.16 -8.39 -18.56
CA PHE A 280 17.49 -9.71 -18.06
C PHE A 280 18.99 -10.05 -18.19
N SER A 281 19.61 -9.69 -19.32
CA SER A 281 21.05 -9.85 -19.56
C SER A 281 21.92 -9.08 -18.55
N LYS A 282 21.43 -7.93 -18.07
CA LYS A 282 22.12 -7.14 -17.05
C LYS A 282 21.91 -7.70 -15.64
N ALA A 283 20.74 -8.28 -15.37
CA ALA A 283 20.42 -8.89 -14.07
C ALA A 283 21.28 -10.14 -13.80
N LEU A 284 21.52 -10.93 -14.85
CA LEU A 284 22.28 -12.18 -14.77
C LEU A 284 23.77 -12.02 -15.05
N ALA A 285 24.20 -10.82 -15.45
CA ALA A 285 25.61 -10.49 -15.57
C ALA A 285 26.32 -10.57 -14.21
N LEU A 286 27.61 -10.90 -14.26
CA LEU A 286 28.46 -10.94 -13.09
C LEU A 286 29.14 -9.59 -12.85
N ASN A 287 29.07 -9.13 -11.61
CA ASN A 287 29.85 -8.01 -11.13
C ASN A 287 30.51 -8.40 -9.80
N ASN A 288 31.85 -8.32 -9.74
CA ASN A 288 32.64 -8.70 -8.56
C ASN A 288 32.29 -10.10 -8.00
N GLY A 289 32.11 -11.09 -8.87
CA GLY A 289 31.82 -12.47 -8.47
C GLY A 289 30.42 -12.70 -7.91
N ARG A 290 29.46 -11.80 -8.17
CA ARG A 290 28.06 -11.91 -7.77
C ARG A 290 27.13 -11.57 -8.93
N LEU A 291 25.92 -12.11 -8.89
CA LEU A 291 24.84 -11.71 -9.81
C LEU A 291 24.49 -10.23 -9.57
N ASN A 292 24.31 -9.49 -10.66
CA ASN A 292 24.00 -8.07 -10.61
C ASN A 292 22.48 -7.84 -10.48
N LEU A 293 21.92 -8.23 -9.33
CA LEU A 293 20.48 -8.14 -9.02
C LEU A 293 20.03 -6.72 -8.64
N SER A 294 20.75 -5.67 -9.05
CA SER A 294 20.39 -4.28 -8.82
C SER A 294 21.25 -3.37 -9.67
N ASP A 295 20.77 -2.17 -9.99
CA ASP A 295 21.59 -1.13 -10.59
C ASP A 295 21.96 -0.09 -9.53
N SER A 296 23.23 -0.05 -9.12
CA SER A 296 23.68 0.87 -8.06
C SER A 296 23.48 2.35 -8.38
N TYR A 297 23.50 2.74 -9.67
CA TYR A 297 23.29 4.12 -10.08
C TYR A 297 21.81 4.49 -9.96
N ILE A 298 20.92 3.63 -10.47
CA ILE A 298 19.47 3.83 -10.35
C ILE A 298 19.06 3.80 -8.87
N GLU A 299 19.60 2.90 -8.06
CA GLU A 299 19.34 2.81 -6.62
C GLU A 299 19.79 4.08 -5.87
N ALA A 300 20.95 4.64 -6.21
CA ALA A 300 21.42 5.89 -5.63
C ALA A 300 20.49 7.05 -5.99
N HIS A 301 20.13 7.17 -7.27
CA HIS A 301 19.21 8.19 -7.74
C HIS A 301 17.82 8.06 -7.08
N ASN A 302 17.29 6.84 -6.97
CA ASN A 302 16.00 6.59 -6.32
C ASN A 302 16.02 6.99 -4.84
N ARG A 303 17.13 6.75 -4.12
CA ARG A 303 17.29 7.22 -2.73
C ARG A 303 17.29 8.74 -2.63
N GLU A 304 17.99 9.43 -3.54
CA GLU A 304 18.01 10.90 -3.59
C GLU A 304 16.60 11.46 -3.87
N GLN A 305 15.92 10.94 -4.89
CA GLN A 305 14.54 11.31 -5.21
C GLN A 305 13.58 11.05 -4.04
N PHE A 306 13.78 9.95 -3.31
CA PHE A 306 12.96 9.63 -2.13
C PHE A 306 13.14 10.69 -1.04
N ILE A 307 14.38 11.09 -0.74
CA ILE A 307 14.67 12.14 0.25
C ILE A 307 14.07 13.48 -0.18
N GLU A 308 14.23 13.87 -1.45
CA GLU A 308 13.65 15.10 -1.97
C GLU A 308 12.12 15.10 -1.85
N LYS A 309 11.48 14.00 -2.28
CA LYS A 309 10.02 13.82 -2.13
C LYS A 309 9.59 13.89 -0.67
N HIS A 310 10.35 13.30 0.24
CA HIS A 310 10.08 13.36 1.67
C HIS A 310 10.13 14.80 2.21
N GLN A 311 11.16 15.57 1.86
CA GLN A 311 11.30 16.97 2.27
C GLN A 311 10.17 17.85 1.71
N ASN A 312 9.73 17.58 0.48
CA ASN A 312 8.59 18.25 -0.13
C ASN A 312 7.29 17.94 0.62
N LEU A 313 7.05 16.68 1.01
CA LEU A 313 5.88 16.30 1.80
C LEU A 313 5.85 16.96 3.19
N ILE A 314 7.00 17.04 3.86
CA ILE A 314 7.11 17.76 5.14
C ILE A 314 6.72 19.24 4.95
N SER A 315 7.26 19.88 3.89
CA SER A 315 7.00 21.28 3.62
C SER A 315 5.53 21.54 3.27
N GLN A 316 4.91 20.65 2.49
CA GLN A 316 3.49 20.71 2.16
C GLN A 316 2.61 20.58 3.41
N LYS A 317 2.85 19.58 4.27
CA LYS A 317 2.09 19.43 5.52
C LYS A 317 2.27 20.61 6.47
N ALA A 318 3.48 21.19 6.52
CA ALA A 318 3.73 22.37 7.33
C ALA A 318 2.94 23.59 6.83
N GLU A 319 2.79 23.74 5.51
CA GLU A 319 2.00 24.82 4.91
C GLU A 319 0.49 24.59 5.09
N GLU A 320 0.01 23.37 4.88
CA GLU A 320 -1.39 23.00 5.14
C GLU A 320 -1.79 23.24 6.59
N GLU A 321 -0.89 22.94 7.54
CA GLU A 321 -1.12 23.21 8.96
C GLU A 321 -1.23 24.71 9.25
N LYS A 322 -0.38 25.55 8.65
CA LYS A 322 -0.49 27.01 8.79
C LYS A 322 -1.80 27.54 8.23
N VAL A 323 -2.17 27.11 7.02
CA VAL A 323 -3.44 27.52 6.39
C VAL A 323 -4.62 27.08 7.25
N ARG A 324 -4.58 25.88 7.84
CA ARG A 324 -5.61 25.40 8.76
C ARG A 324 -5.70 26.28 10.01
N GLN A 325 -4.56 26.63 10.61
CA GLN A 325 -4.51 27.49 11.80
C GLN A 325 -5.02 28.91 11.50
N GLU A 326 -4.66 29.49 10.35
CA GLU A 326 -5.16 30.79 9.91
C GLU A 326 -6.67 30.77 9.69
N TYR A 327 -7.20 29.71 9.07
CA TYR A 327 -8.63 29.52 8.86
C TYR A 327 -9.39 29.36 10.18
N GLU A 328 -8.87 28.58 11.12
CA GLU A 328 -9.44 28.44 12.46
C GLU A 328 -9.43 29.76 13.24
N GLU A 329 -8.36 30.56 13.11
CA GLU A 329 -8.28 31.88 13.73
C GLU A 329 -9.28 32.88 13.12
N GLN A 330 -9.44 32.86 11.79
CA GLN A 330 -10.46 33.67 11.10
C GLN A 330 -11.86 33.29 11.56
N LEU A 331 -12.19 32.00 11.62
CA LEU A 331 -13.46 31.50 12.17
C LEU A 331 -13.67 31.95 13.61
N ARG A 332 -12.62 31.96 14.44
CA ARG A 332 -12.70 32.44 15.82
C ARG A 332 -13.02 33.94 15.87
N LYS A 333 -12.33 34.75 15.07
CA LYS A 333 -12.56 36.21 14.97
C LYS A 333 -13.96 36.52 14.44
N GLU A 334 -14.47 35.78 13.47
CA GLU A 334 -15.84 35.95 12.98
C GLU A 334 -16.88 35.60 14.04
N ARG A 335 -16.69 34.50 14.77
CA ARG A 335 -17.57 34.13 15.89
C ARG A 335 -17.56 35.17 17.00
N GLU A 336 -16.41 35.76 17.30
CA GLU A 336 -16.29 36.87 18.27
C GLU A 336 -17.03 38.11 17.76
N LYS A 337 -16.81 38.53 16.51
CA LYS A 337 -17.55 39.65 15.89
C LYS A 337 -19.05 39.43 15.89
N GLN A 338 -19.52 38.23 15.57
CA GLN A 338 -20.95 37.91 15.61
C GLN A 338 -21.51 37.99 17.04
N LYS A 339 -20.77 37.49 18.04
CA LYS A 339 -21.17 37.60 19.45
C LYS A 339 -21.24 39.06 19.91
N ASP A 340 -20.28 39.89 19.51
CA ASP A 340 -20.27 41.31 19.86
C ASP A 340 -21.39 42.06 19.16
N LEU A 341 -21.67 41.79 17.88
CA LEU A 341 -22.81 42.36 17.16
C LEU A 341 -24.15 41.97 17.83
N LEU A 342 -24.30 40.70 18.25
CA LEU A 342 -25.47 40.24 19.01
C LEU A 342 -25.60 40.96 20.36
N ARG A 343 -24.48 41.18 21.06
CA ARG A 343 -24.47 41.95 22.31
C ARG A 343 -24.89 43.40 22.08
N GLU A 344 -24.38 44.04 21.03
CA GLU A 344 -24.77 45.40 20.66
C GLU A 344 -26.26 45.47 20.32
N GLN A 345 -26.78 44.52 19.52
CA GLN A 345 -28.21 44.43 19.22
C GLN A 345 -29.06 44.27 20.48
N MET A 346 -28.66 43.39 21.42
CA MET A 346 -29.36 43.23 22.70
C MET A 346 -29.31 44.50 23.57
N VAL A 347 -28.19 45.22 23.58
CA VAL A 347 -28.07 46.49 24.31
C VAL A 347 -28.98 47.54 23.68
N GLU A 348 -29.02 47.61 22.35
CA GLU A 348 -29.85 48.56 21.61
C GLU A 348 -31.35 48.24 21.77
N GLU A 349 -31.74 46.97 21.74
CA GLU A 349 -33.10 46.54 22.08
C GLU A 349 -33.48 46.89 23.52
N ARG A 350 -32.56 46.70 24.49
CA ARG A 350 -32.78 47.13 25.88
C ARG A 350 -32.96 48.64 25.99
N LYS A 351 -32.16 49.43 25.27
CA LYS A 351 -32.34 50.90 25.22
C LYS A 351 -33.69 51.27 24.63
N LYS A 352 -34.08 50.69 23.48
CA LYS A 352 -35.38 50.92 22.85
C LYS A 352 -36.55 50.51 23.76
N GLN A 353 -36.43 49.40 24.49
CA GLN A 353 -37.42 49.02 25.51
C GLN A 353 -37.48 50.01 26.67
N HIS A 354 -36.33 50.52 27.13
CA HIS A 354 -36.28 51.51 28.20
C HIS A 354 -36.86 52.87 27.76
N GLU A 355 -36.60 53.29 26.52
CA GLU A 355 -37.20 54.49 25.92
C GLU A 355 -38.71 54.34 25.67
N ALA A 356 -39.16 53.17 25.21
CA ALA A 356 -40.58 52.86 25.07
C ALA A 356 -41.32 52.86 26.43
N ASN A 357 -40.67 52.37 27.49
CA ASN A 357 -41.20 52.45 28.85
C ASN A 357 -41.17 53.88 29.40
N ASN A 358 -40.16 54.69 29.07
CA ASN A 358 -40.12 56.11 29.46
C ASN A 358 -41.15 56.98 28.71
N ARG A 359 -41.55 56.59 27.49
CA ARG A 359 -42.67 57.23 26.76
C ARG A 359 -44.04 56.84 27.30
N LYS A 360 -44.16 55.76 28.06
CA LYS A 360 -45.34 55.44 28.91
C LYS A 360 -45.25 56.10 30.29
N LYS A 361 -44.81 57.36 30.36
CA LYS A 361 -45.08 58.18 31.55
C LYS A 361 -46.59 58.44 31.57
N GLU A 362 -47.31 57.76 32.46
CA GLU A 362 -48.70 58.06 32.78
C GLU A 362 -48.81 59.57 33.03
N MET A 363 -49.69 60.24 32.26
CA MET A 363 -49.88 61.69 32.35
C MET A 363 -50.16 62.08 33.80
N ASN A 364 -49.32 62.96 34.35
CA ASN A 364 -49.42 63.34 35.73
C ASN A 364 -50.57 64.35 35.92
N TYR A 365 -51.09 64.41 37.13
CA TYR A 365 -52.14 65.32 37.60
C TYR A 365 -51.96 66.77 37.11
N ASN A 366 -50.73 67.29 37.11
CA ASN A 366 -50.44 68.65 36.67
C ASN A 366 -50.57 68.83 35.14
N ASP A 367 -50.28 67.80 34.36
CA ASP A 367 -50.35 67.84 32.90
C ASP A 367 -51.81 67.87 32.44
N LEU A 368 -52.67 67.02 33.04
CA LEU A 368 -54.12 67.05 32.80
C LEU A 368 -54.71 68.43 33.13
N LYS A 369 -54.27 69.04 34.22
CA LYS A 369 -54.73 70.37 34.65
C LYS A 369 -54.40 71.46 33.63
N ILE A 370 -53.20 71.41 33.04
CA ILE A 370 -52.77 72.36 32.01
C ILE A 370 -53.55 72.13 30.72
N LEU A 371 -53.68 70.87 30.28
CA LEU A 371 -54.33 70.51 29.03
C LEU A 371 -55.83 70.84 29.02
N LEU A 372 -56.55 70.55 30.10
CA LEU A 372 -57.96 70.92 30.21
C LEU A 372 -58.16 72.45 30.23
N LYS A 373 -57.25 73.20 30.87
CA LYS A 373 -57.31 74.67 30.86
C LYS A 373 -57.08 75.24 29.47
N GLN A 374 -56.22 74.63 28.68
CA GLN A 374 -55.94 75.05 27.29
C GLN A 374 -57.07 74.67 26.34
N ARG A 375 -57.67 73.48 26.51
CA ARG A 375 -58.64 72.92 25.54
C ARG A 375 -60.08 73.38 25.76
N ILE A 376 -60.54 73.38 27.01
CA ILE A 376 -61.94 73.67 27.36
C ILE A 376 -62.10 74.93 28.22
N HIS A 377 -61.02 75.71 28.37
CA HIS A 377 -60.99 77.00 29.07
C HIS A 377 -61.62 77.00 30.46
N LEU A 378 -61.36 75.96 31.24
CA LEU A 378 -61.87 75.81 32.62
C LEU A 378 -61.66 77.08 33.45
N THR A 379 -62.76 77.59 34.01
CA THR A 379 -62.73 78.64 35.01
C THR A 379 -62.26 78.09 36.36
N GLN A 380 -61.87 78.98 37.28
CA GLN A 380 -61.34 78.56 38.58
C GLN A 380 -62.39 77.81 39.43
N GLN A 381 -63.67 78.16 39.32
CA GLN A 381 -64.76 77.47 40.02
C GLN A 381 -65.00 76.06 39.47
N GLU A 382 -65.07 75.91 38.15
CA GLU A 382 -65.23 74.61 37.48
C GLU A 382 -64.03 73.69 37.71
N GLN A 383 -62.83 74.27 37.81
CA GLN A 383 -61.63 73.54 38.15
C GLN A 383 -61.72 72.97 39.57
N ILE A 384 -62.15 73.76 40.56
CA ILE A 384 -62.36 73.28 41.92
C ILE A 384 -63.39 72.15 41.92
N GLU A 385 -64.52 72.32 41.23
CA GLU A 385 -65.59 71.31 41.14
C GLU A 385 -65.11 70.00 40.50
N LEU A 386 -64.40 70.07 39.36
CA LEU A 386 -63.82 68.90 38.71
C LEU A 386 -62.90 68.12 39.66
N TRP A 387 -62.04 68.83 40.41
CA TRP A 387 -61.06 68.19 41.27
C TRP A 387 -61.65 67.67 42.57
N SER A 388 -62.49 68.46 43.25
CA SER A 388 -63.06 68.09 44.55
C SER A 388 -64.19 67.07 44.45
N THR A 389 -64.94 67.07 43.34
CA THR A 389 -66.17 66.29 43.23
C THR A 389 -65.99 65.01 42.40
N TYR A 390 -65.14 65.05 41.36
CA TYR A 390 -64.99 63.93 40.41
C TYR A 390 -63.63 63.26 40.51
N MET A 391 -62.54 64.02 40.40
CA MET A 391 -61.19 63.44 40.28
C MET A 391 -60.63 62.86 41.58
N LEU A 392 -60.78 63.54 42.72
CA LEU A 392 -60.27 63.03 44.01
C LEU A 392 -61.16 61.93 44.62
N PRO A 393 -62.50 62.04 44.65
CA PRO A 393 -63.34 61.07 45.35
C PRO A 393 -63.79 59.87 44.50
N LYS A 394 -64.04 60.07 43.20
CA LYS A 394 -64.68 59.06 42.34
C LYS A 394 -63.72 58.36 41.37
N ILE A 395 -62.82 59.12 40.74
CA ILE A 395 -61.96 58.60 39.65
C ILE A 395 -60.55 58.26 40.14
N GLY A 396 -60.01 59.02 41.09
CA GLY A 396 -58.67 58.87 41.65
C GLY A 396 -57.58 59.59 40.83
N ALA A 397 -56.64 60.23 41.53
CA ALA A 397 -55.61 61.10 40.93
C ALA A 397 -54.65 60.39 39.94
N LYS A 398 -54.54 59.06 40.01
CA LYS A 398 -53.69 58.25 39.10
C LYS A 398 -54.34 57.96 37.74
N ASN A 399 -55.63 58.24 37.56
CA ASN A 399 -56.36 57.96 36.31
C ASN A 399 -56.45 59.20 35.40
N ALA A 400 -55.53 60.16 35.54
CA ALA A 400 -55.56 61.41 34.79
C ALA A 400 -55.55 61.20 33.26
N GLN A 401 -54.81 60.20 32.77
CA GLN A 401 -54.79 59.83 31.35
C GLN A 401 -56.19 59.46 30.83
N LYS A 402 -56.95 58.65 31.56
CA LYS A 402 -58.28 58.19 31.11
C LYS A 402 -59.28 59.34 30.96
N VAL A 403 -59.18 60.35 31.82
CA VAL A 403 -60.05 61.53 31.75
C VAL A 403 -59.71 62.40 30.55
N TRP A 404 -58.42 62.50 30.19
CA TRP A 404 -58.02 63.17 28.97
C TRP A 404 -58.45 62.40 27.71
N ASP A 405 -58.31 61.07 27.72
CA ASP A 405 -58.77 60.24 26.60
C ASP A 405 -60.28 60.40 26.35
N ILE A 406 -61.08 60.60 27.41
CA ILE A 406 -62.52 60.90 27.28
C ILE A 406 -62.75 62.25 26.60
N VAL A 407 -61.95 63.27 26.94
CA VAL A 407 -62.02 64.61 26.33
C VAL A 407 -61.65 64.57 24.85
N GLU A 408 -60.57 63.88 24.49
CA GLU A 408 -60.16 63.76 23.09
C GLU A 408 -61.12 62.91 22.27
N LYS A 409 -61.51 61.73 22.77
CA LYS A 409 -62.32 60.77 22.02
C LYS A 409 -63.75 61.27 21.77
N ASN A 410 -64.28 62.07 22.67
CA ASN A 410 -65.62 62.67 22.54
C ASN A 410 -65.57 64.14 22.07
N ASN A 411 -64.38 64.65 21.73
CA ASN A 411 -64.12 66.00 21.25
C ASN A 411 -64.86 67.09 22.07
N ILE A 412 -64.60 67.09 23.37
CA ILE A 412 -65.30 67.92 24.34
C ILE A 412 -64.73 69.34 24.34
N HIS A 413 -65.60 70.37 24.31
CA HIS A 413 -65.18 71.78 24.22
C HIS A 413 -65.56 72.61 25.45
N SER A 414 -66.36 72.05 26.37
CA SER A 414 -66.78 72.75 27.60
C SER A 414 -66.79 71.84 28.82
N PHE A 415 -66.72 72.43 30.02
CA PHE A 415 -66.80 71.67 31.26
C PHE A 415 -68.17 71.00 31.47
N ALA A 416 -69.26 71.65 31.02
CA ALA A 416 -70.61 71.09 31.10
C ALA A 416 -70.78 69.81 30.28
N GLU A 417 -70.09 69.71 29.14
CA GLU A 417 -70.03 68.49 28.33
C GLU A 417 -69.17 67.42 29.01
N LEU A 418 -68.00 67.79 29.53
CA LEU A 418 -67.12 66.87 30.26
C LEU A 418 -67.84 66.24 31.46
N ARG A 419 -68.63 67.03 32.18
CA ARG A 419 -69.43 66.59 33.33
C ARG A 419 -70.43 65.48 33.00
N LYS A 420 -70.89 65.36 31.75
CA LYS A 420 -71.83 64.29 31.35
C LYS A 420 -71.14 62.92 31.21
N PHE A 421 -69.82 62.91 31.05
CA PHE A 421 -69.00 61.72 30.84
C PHE A 421 -68.12 61.35 32.03
N LEU A 422 -68.10 62.17 33.09
CA LEU A 422 -67.39 61.95 34.37
C LEU A 422 -68.36 61.57 35.48
#